data_AF-A0A7J5EJP2-F1
#
_entry.id   AF-A0A7J5EJP2-F1
#
_cell.length_a   1.000
_cell.length_b   1.000
_cell.length_c   1.000
_cell.angle_alpha   90.00
_cell.angle_beta   90.00
_cell.angle_gamma   90.00
#
_symmetry.space_group_name_H-M   'P 1'
#
loop_
_entity.id
_entity.type
_entity.pdbx_description
1 polymer ?
#
loop_
_entity_poly.entity_id
_entity_poly.type
_entity_poly.pdbx_seq_one_letter_code
_entity_poly.pdbx_strand_id
1 'polypeptide(L)' 'GNAVDFRIPGVDVRAVEAWARRLRLGGVGLYLGSGFVHVDTGRVRYWNGT' A
#
# COMPACT_ATOMS: atom_id res chain seq x y z
N GLY A 1 -10.41 -12.46 1.41
CA GLY A 1 -10.31 -11.36 0.43
C GLY A 1 -9.00 -11.48 -0.32
N ASN A 2 -8.78 -10.64 -1.34
CA ASN A 2 -7.55 -10.64 -2.13
C ASN A 2 -6.66 -9.46 -1.73
N ALA A 3 -5.35 -9.70 -1.62
CA ALA A 3 -4.36 -8.69 -1.29
C ALA A 3 -3.03 -8.95 -2.02
N VAL A 4 -2.20 -7.92 -2.13
CA VAL A 4 -0.85 -7.97 -2.67
C VAL A 4 0.07 -7.04 -1.88
N ASP A 5 1.27 -7.54 -1.57
CA ASP A 5 2.37 -6.76 -1.00
C ASP A 5 3.42 -6.56 -2.09
N PHE A 6 3.77 -5.30 -2.38
CA PHE A 6 4.69 -5.01 -3.47
C PHE A 6 5.47 -3.71 -3.29
N ARG A 7 6.53 -3.59 -4.09
CA ARG A 7 7.33 -2.37 -4.26
C ARG A 7 7.69 -2.21 -5.74
N ILE A 8 7.92 -0.99 -6.17
CA ILE A 8 8.38 -0.70 -7.53
C ILE A 8 9.86 -0.28 -7.45
N PRO A 9 10.81 -1.04 -8.03
CA PRO A 9 12.22 -0.68 -8.03
C PRO A 9 12.44 0.74 -8.58
N GLY A 10 13.22 1.55 -7.86
CA GLY A 10 13.51 2.93 -8.25
C GLY A 10 12.39 3.95 -7.93
N VAL A 11 11.27 3.53 -7.34
CA VAL A 11 10.19 4.41 -6.90
C VAL A 11 10.10 4.41 -5.38
N ASP A 12 9.97 5.60 -4.79
CA ASP A 12 9.78 5.74 -3.35
C ASP A 12 8.49 5.05 -2.90
N VAL A 13 8.57 4.24 -1.85
CA VAL A 13 7.45 3.44 -1.34
C VAL A 13 6.27 4.33 -0.89
N ARG A 14 6.52 5.56 -0.43
CA ARG A 14 5.47 6.54 -0.10
C ARG A 14 4.77 7.06 -1.35
N ALA A 15 5.47 7.16 -2.48
CA ALA A 15 4.84 7.54 -3.74
C ALA A 15 3.92 6.43 -4.26
N VAL A 16 4.32 5.17 -4.14
CA VAL A 16 3.49 4.00 -4.46
C VAL A 16 2.23 3.97 -3.58
N GLU A 17 2.39 4.19 -2.29
CA GLU A 17 1.26 4.22 -1.36
C GLU A 17 0.30 5.38 -1.66
N ALA A 18 0.82 6.59 -1.89
CA ALA A 18 0.00 7.75 -2.21
C ALA A 18 -0.81 7.53 -3.49
N TRP A 19 -0.21 6.85 -4.49
CA TRP A 19 -0.92 6.44 -5.70
C TRP A 19 -2.02 5.41 -5.40
N ALA A 20 -1.72 4.37 -4.64
CA ALA A 20 -2.71 3.33 -4.29
C ALA A 20 -3.90 3.90 -3.50
N ARG A 21 -3.66 4.82 -2.55
CA ARG A 21 -4.72 5.50 -1.79
C ARG A 21 -5.66 6.30 -2.68
N ARG A 22 -5.15 6.96 -3.73
CA ARG A 22 -5.97 7.75 -4.67
C ARG A 22 -6.98 6.91 -5.43
N LEU A 23 -6.68 5.62 -5.67
CA LEU A 23 -7.59 4.72 -6.37
C LEU A 23 -8.83 4.35 -5.54
N ARG A 24 -8.73 4.38 -4.20
CA ARG A 24 -9.82 4.03 -3.28
C ARG A 24 -10.47 2.65 -3.57
N LEU A 25 -9.69 1.70 -4.05
CA LEU A 25 -10.16 0.36 -4.43
C LEU A 25 -10.13 -0.66 -3.27
N GLY A 26 -9.59 -0.28 -2.12
CA GLY A 26 -9.66 -1.05 -0.88
C GLY A 26 -8.64 -0.58 0.15
N GLY A 27 -8.16 -1.49 1.00
CA GLY A 27 -7.21 -1.17 2.06
C GLY A 27 -5.80 -0.90 1.53
N VAL A 28 -5.08 0.06 2.12
CA VAL A 28 -3.68 0.38 1.78
C VAL A 28 -2.82 0.50 3.05
N GLY A 29 -1.73 -0.27 3.11
CA GLY A 29 -0.80 -0.33 4.25
C GLY A 29 0.63 0.13 3.91
N LEU A 30 1.11 1.11 4.67
CA LEU A 30 2.47 1.66 4.81
C LEU A 30 3.51 0.78 5.51
N TYR A 31 4.41 0.01 4.87
CA TYR A 31 5.50 -0.71 5.58
C TYR A 31 6.89 -0.12 5.27
N LEU A 32 7.33 0.87 6.05
CA LEU A 32 8.61 1.54 5.83
C LEU A 32 9.81 0.69 6.24
N GLY A 33 9.71 -0.08 7.33
CA GLY A 33 10.81 -0.94 7.80
C GLY A 33 11.20 -2.00 6.79
N SER A 34 10.21 -2.60 6.13
CA SER A 34 10.40 -3.63 5.09
C SER A 34 10.36 -3.08 3.66
N GLY A 35 9.98 -1.81 3.46
CA GLY A 35 10.03 -1.13 2.16
C GLY A 35 9.00 -1.60 1.13
N PHE A 36 7.76 -1.90 1.55
CA PHE A 36 6.67 -2.30 0.65
C PHE A 36 5.34 -1.60 0.99
N VAL A 37 4.39 -1.71 0.05
CA VAL A 37 3.00 -1.29 0.22
C VAL A 37 2.11 -2.53 0.18
N HIS A 38 1.20 -2.62 1.13
CA HIS A 38 0.10 -3.59 1.13
C HIS A 38 -1.12 -2.97 0.44
N VAL A 39 -1.78 -3.71 -0.45
CA VAL A 39 -3.08 -3.32 -1.02
C VAL A 39 -4.04 -4.51 -1.00
N ASP A 40 -5.27 -4.29 -0.56
CA ASP A 40 -6.33 -5.31 -0.56
C ASP A 40 -7.66 -4.80 -1.15
N THR A 41 -8.58 -5.73 -1.38
CA THR A 41 -9.91 -5.50 -2.00
C THR A 41 -11.05 -5.29 -0.99
N GLY A 42 -10.73 -5.12 0.30
CA GLY A 42 -11.69 -4.89 1.38
C GLY A 42 -12.17 -3.45 1.48
N ARG A 43 -12.74 -3.08 2.63
CA ARG A 43 -13.16 -1.69 2.89
C ARG A 43 -11.95 -0.75 2.79
N VAL A 44 -12.19 0.43 2.20
CA VAL A 44 -11.20 1.52 2.14
C VAL A 44 -10.77 1.89 3.56
N ARG A 45 -9.49 1.67 3.85
CA ARG A 45 -8.85 1.95 5.13
C ARG A 45 -7.35 2.10 4.91
N TYR A 46 -6.71 2.89 5.76
CA TYR A 46 -5.30 3.22 5.63
C TYR A 46 -4.60 3.02 6.96
N TRP A 47 -3.40 2.44 6.93
CA TRP A 47 -2.60 2.22 8.15
C TRP A 47 -1.11 2.27 7.83
N ASN A 48 -0.30 2.46 8.88
CA ASN A 48 1.15 2.30 8.81
C ASN A 48 1.50 1.03 9.59
N GLY A 49 2.13 0.08 8.92
CA GLY A 49 2.77 -1.07 9.54
C GLY A 49 4.15 -0.70 10.09
N THR A 50 4.61 -1.51 11.04
CA THR A 50 5.94 -1.38 11.63
C THR A 50 7.03 -1.87 10.68
#